data_AF-A0AAW1P084-F1
#
_entry.id   AF-A0AAW1P084-F1
#
_cell.length_a   1.000
_cell.length_b   1.000
_cell.length_c   1.000
_cell.angle_alpha   90.00
_cell.angle_beta   90.00
_cell.angle_gamma   90.00
#
_symmetry.space_group_name_H-M   'P 1'
#
loop_
_entity.id
_entity.type
_entity.pdbx_description
1 polymer ?
#
loop_
_entity_poly.entity_id
_entity_poly.type
_entity_poly.pdbx_seq_one_letter_code
_entity_poly.pdbx_strand_id
1 'polypeptide(L)'
;MAVGCVHWYIYGDVDWDRWNQSLRSWCPLFAGALFGAGWWCWFDALVYSHAVLHEGFPFTYHLPGWVATLALVLMNLMSRDDLAEATNSYGGDDGEAARARCWLFISYLVAFGAVAGSVTVLIQCASASAHLMVGVGGLLQCGFILLGGLVLWAFRTEQSDGYGAIY
;
A
#
# COMPACT_ATOMS: atom_id res chain seq x y z
N MET A 1 39.49 -21.77 0.99
CA MET A 1 38.47 -21.31 1.95
C MET A 1 38.74 -19.93 2.57
N ALA A 2 39.91 -19.30 2.37
CA ALA A 2 40.22 -17.99 2.97
C ALA A 2 39.94 -16.75 2.09
N VAL A 3 39.23 -16.91 0.96
CA VAL A 3 39.00 -15.80 0.01
C VAL A 3 37.76 -14.96 0.35
N GLY A 4 36.86 -15.48 1.19
CA GLY A 4 35.59 -14.81 1.51
C GLY A 4 35.71 -13.64 2.51
N CYS A 5 36.55 -13.78 3.55
CA CYS A 5 36.65 -12.76 4.60
C CYS A 5 37.46 -11.53 4.17
N VAL A 6 38.44 -11.69 3.27
CA VAL A 6 39.30 -10.59 2.80
C VAL A 6 38.57 -9.73 1.75
N HIS A 7 37.64 -10.31 0.98
CA HIS A 7 36.82 -9.58 0.01
C HIS A 7 35.83 -8.61 0.68
N TRP A 8 35.28 -8.97 1.85
CA TRP A 8 34.39 -8.09 2.63
C TRP A 8 35.12 -6.88 3.23
N TYR A 9 36.42 -7.02 3.48
CA TYR A 9 37.26 -5.94 4.04
C TYR A 9 37.73 -4.93 2.98
N ILE A 10 37.89 -5.36 1.72
CA ILE A 10 38.40 -4.51 0.63
C ILE A 10 37.26 -3.88 -0.19
N TYR A 11 36.14 -4.57 -0.37
CA TYR A 11 34.93 -4.13 -1.07
C TYR A 11 33.73 -4.03 -0.11
N GLY A 12 33.92 -3.43 1.07
CA GLY A 12 32.86 -3.23 2.06
C GLY A 12 31.73 -2.29 1.63
N ASP A 13 31.43 -2.21 0.33
CA ASP A 13 30.19 -1.64 -0.16
C ASP A 13 29.08 -2.64 0.13
N VAL A 14 28.06 -2.17 0.84
CA VAL A 14 26.83 -2.93 1.04
C VAL A 14 26.27 -3.24 -0.35
N ASP A 15 26.13 -4.53 -0.66
CA ASP A 15 25.63 -5.03 -1.94
C ASP A 15 24.11 -4.79 -2.04
N TRP A 16 23.74 -3.51 -2.17
CA TRP A 16 22.37 -3.01 -2.14
C TRP A 16 21.50 -3.65 -3.21
N ASP A 17 22.10 -4.03 -4.34
CA ASP A 17 21.39 -4.66 -5.46
C ASP A 17 20.86 -6.04 -5.11
N ARG A 18 21.64 -6.84 -4.39
CA ARG A 18 21.22 -8.16 -3.92
C ARG A 18 20.06 -8.06 -2.92
N TRP A 19 20.14 -7.11 -1.99
CA TRP A 19 19.07 -6.85 -1.03
C TRP A 19 17.80 -6.34 -1.74
N ASN A 20 17.94 -5.46 -2.73
CA ASN A 20 16.84 -4.94 -3.52
C ASN A 20 16.15 -6.04 -4.34
N GLN A 21 16.92 -6.90 -5.01
CA GLN A 21 16.39 -8.07 -5.75
C GLN A 21 15.63 -9.03 -4.83
N SER A 22 16.17 -9.30 -3.64
CA SER A 22 15.52 -10.14 -2.65
C SER A 22 14.19 -9.49 -2.20
N LEU A 23 14.20 -8.22 -1.78
CA LEU A 23 13.01 -7.49 -1.34
C LEU A 23 11.91 -7.44 -2.43
N ARG A 24 12.29 -7.31 -3.70
CA ARG A 24 11.35 -7.30 -4.83
C ARG A 24 10.57 -8.60 -4.98
N SER A 25 11.22 -9.75 -4.82
CA SER A 25 10.55 -11.06 -4.95
C SER A 25 9.51 -11.33 -3.87
N TRP A 26 9.77 -10.88 -2.63
CA TRP A 26 8.89 -11.08 -1.48
C TRP A 26 7.85 -9.96 -1.30
N CYS A 27 8.03 -8.81 -1.97
CA CYS A 27 7.16 -7.65 -1.84
C CYS A 27 5.66 -7.96 -2.09
N PRO A 28 5.27 -8.62 -3.20
CA PRO A 28 3.85 -8.88 -3.46
C PRO A 28 3.20 -9.75 -2.38
N LEU A 29 3.95 -10.73 -1.85
CA LEU A 29 3.51 -11.58 -0.75
C LEU A 29 3.31 -10.76 0.52
N PHE A 30 4.26 -9.89 0.85
CA PHE A 30 4.17 -9.04 2.03
C PHE A 30 3.04 -8.01 1.93
N ALA A 31 2.87 -7.38 0.76
CA ALA A 31 1.77 -6.46 0.50
C ALA A 31 0.40 -7.15 0.58
N GLY A 32 0.28 -8.36 0.03
CA GLY A 32 -0.92 -9.18 0.14
C GLY A 32 -1.21 -9.60 1.59
N ALA A 33 -0.17 -9.94 2.37
CA ALA A 33 -0.31 -10.26 3.78
C ALA A 33 -0.81 -9.06 4.59
N LEU A 34 -0.29 -7.85 4.33
CA LEU A 34 -0.78 -6.62 4.96
C LEU A 34 -2.25 -6.33 4.60
N PHE A 35 -2.61 -6.46 3.32
CA PHE A 35 -4.00 -6.29 2.89
C PHE A 35 -4.93 -7.31 3.58
N GLY A 36 -4.52 -8.58 3.63
CA GLY A 36 -5.25 -9.63 4.33
C GLY A 36 -5.39 -9.36 5.82
N ALA A 37 -4.32 -8.91 6.49
CA ALA A 37 -4.33 -8.54 7.89
C ALA A 37 -5.29 -7.36 8.17
N GLY A 38 -5.33 -6.36 7.28
CA GLY A 38 -6.27 -5.25 7.38
C GLY A 38 -7.73 -5.72 7.36
N TRP A 39 -8.09 -6.58 6.41
CA TRP A 39 -9.44 -7.16 6.34
C TRP A 39 -9.73 -8.11 7.50
N TRP A 40 -8.74 -8.86 7.97
CA TRP A 40 -8.87 -9.71 9.15
C TRP A 40 -9.26 -8.87 10.37
N CYS A 41 -8.54 -7.79 10.66
CA CYS A 41 -8.83 -6.91 11.80
C CYS A 41 -10.27 -6.34 11.75
N TRP A 42 -10.76 -6.03 10.56
CA TRP A 42 -12.14 -5.58 10.38
C TRP A 42 -13.15 -6.70 10.64
N PHE A 43 -12.94 -7.89 10.07
CA PHE A 43 -13.84 -9.04 10.28
C PHE A 43 -13.88 -9.48 11.75
N ASP A 44 -12.73 -9.51 12.42
CA ASP A 44 -12.62 -9.85 13.84
C ASP A 44 -13.44 -8.88 14.70
N ALA A 45 -13.27 -7.57 14.50
CA ALA A 45 -14.04 -6.55 15.20
C ALA A 45 -15.55 -6.63 14.89
N LEU A 46 -15.92 -6.91 13.64
CA LEU A 46 -17.31 -7.06 13.22
C LEU A 46 -17.97 -8.28 13.87
N VAL A 47 -17.30 -9.44 13.85
CA VAL A 47 -17.81 -10.66 14.49
C VAL A 47 -17.95 -10.45 15.99
N TYR A 48 -16.95 -9.86 16.66
CA TYR A 48 -17.02 -9.58 18.08
C TYR A 48 -18.21 -8.68 18.44
N SER A 49 -18.41 -7.59 17.70
CA SER A 49 -19.52 -6.65 17.93
C SER A 49 -20.89 -7.28 17.74
N HIS A 50 -21.09 -8.12 16.71
CA HIS A 50 -22.36 -8.78 16.45
C HIS A 50 -22.63 -10.01 17.34
N ALA A 51 -21.61 -10.84 17.57
CA ALA A 51 -21.78 -12.14 18.24
C ALA A 51 -21.67 -12.04 19.77
N VAL A 52 -20.91 -11.07 20.30
CA VAL A 52 -20.67 -10.93 21.75
C VAL A 52 -21.47 -9.77 22.33
N LEU A 53 -21.42 -8.60 21.69
CA LEU A 53 -22.09 -7.40 22.20
C LEU A 53 -23.56 -7.31 21.73
N HIS A 54 -23.92 -7.99 20.63
CA HIS A 54 -25.24 -7.89 19.99
C HIS A 54 -25.66 -6.44 19.66
N GLU A 55 -24.69 -5.57 19.43
CA GLU A 55 -24.91 -4.16 19.14
C GLU A 55 -24.77 -3.89 17.64
N GLY A 56 -25.78 -3.24 17.07
CA GLY A 56 -25.70 -2.69 15.72
C GLY A 56 -25.04 -1.32 15.76
N PHE A 57 -24.02 -1.13 14.93
CA PHE A 57 -23.31 0.15 14.81
C PHE A 57 -23.61 0.78 13.43
N PRO A 58 -23.46 2.11 13.29
CA PRO A 58 -23.86 2.80 12.07
C PRO A 58 -22.97 2.40 10.89
N PHE A 59 -23.60 2.29 9.72
CA PHE A 59 -22.94 1.94 8.45
C PHE A 59 -21.73 2.83 8.12
N THR A 60 -21.75 4.08 8.56
CA THR A 60 -20.68 5.07 8.36
C THR A 60 -19.33 4.60 8.89
N TYR A 61 -19.29 3.70 9.88
CA TYR A 61 -18.03 3.20 10.45
C TYR A 61 -17.27 2.27 9.50
N HIS A 62 -17.93 1.68 8.50
CA HIS A 62 -17.29 0.84 7.50
C HIS A 62 -16.70 1.62 6.31
N LEU A 63 -17.19 2.85 6.08
CA LEU A 63 -16.82 3.65 4.90
C LEU A 63 -15.31 3.88 4.77
N PRO A 64 -14.57 4.27 5.83
CA PRO A 64 -13.13 4.52 5.70
C PRO A 64 -12.36 3.30 5.18
N GLY A 65 -12.66 2.10 5.67
CA GLY A 65 -11.99 0.87 5.25
C GLY A 65 -12.23 0.53 3.77
N TRP A 66 -13.46 0.67 3.29
CA TRP A 66 -13.78 0.42 1.88
C TRP A 66 -13.17 1.46 0.96
N VAL A 67 -13.20 2.74 1.35
CA VAL A 67 -12.51 3.80 0.60
C VAL A 67 -11.00 3.55 0.56
N ALA A 68 -10.39 3.05 1.65
CA ALA A 68 -8.99 2.66 1.64
C ALA A 68 -8.70 1.53 0.63
N THR A 69 -9.57 0.52 0.52
CA THR A 69 -9.41 -0.54 -0.49
C THR A 69 -9.55 -0.03 -1.92
N LEU A 70 -10.48 0.90 -2.16
CA LEU A 70 -10.61 1.55 -3.46
C LEU A 70 -9.35 2.36 -3.78
N ALA A 71 -8.80 3.10 -2.82
CA ALA A 71 -7.55 3.83 -2.98
C ALA A 71 -6.39 2.89 -3.37
N LEU A 72 -6.29 1.72 -2.73
CA LEU A 72 -5.30 0.71 -3.08
C LEU A 72 -5.46 0.23 -4.53
N VAL A 73 -6.70 -0.02 -4.97
CA VAL A 73 -6.98 -0.40 -6.36
C VAL A 73 -6.58 0.73 -7.31
N LEU A 74 -6.92 1.97 -6.99
CA LEU A 74 -6.54 3.15 -7.79
C LEU A 74 -5.02 3.31 -7.91
N MET A 75 -4.27 3.02 -6.84
CA MET A 75 -2.80 3.02 -6.85
C MET A 75 -2.22 1.92 -7.75
N ASN A 76 -2.88 0.75 -7.81
CA ASN A 76 -2.38 -0.42 -8.52
C ASN A 76 -2.79 -0.49 -10.00
N LEU A 77 -3.87 0.19 -10.39
CA LEU A 77 -4.37 0.24 -11.77
C LEU A 77 -3.56 1.14 -12.69
N MET A 78 -2.68 1.99 -12.16
CA MET A 78 -1.88 2.88 -13.00
C MET A 78 -0.66 2.16 -13.54
N SER A 79 -0.52 2.16 -14.87
CA SER A 79 0.72 1.84 -15.58
C SER A 79 1.80 2.81 -15.11
N ARG A 80 2.91 2.26 -14.59
CA ARG A 80 4.10 3.07 -14.33
C ARG A 80 4.84 3.36 -15.64
N ASP A 81 4.70 2.47 -16.64
CA ASP A 81 5.29 2.63 -17.97
C ASP A 81 4.88 3.98 -18.59
N ASP A 82 3.62 4.40 -18.41
CA ASP A 82 3.11 5.71 -18.86
C ASP A 82 3.81 6.89 -18.15
N LEU A 83 4.26 6.69 -16.90
CA LEU A 83 4.95 7.69 -16.09
C LEU A 83 6.44 7.81 -16.46
N ALA A 84 7.09 6.68 -16.78
CA ALA A 84 8.49 6.63 -17.18
C ALA A 84 8.71 7.00 -18.65
N GLU A 85 7.85 6.56 -19.56
CA GLU A 85 7.90 6.90 -20.99
C GLU A 85 7.70 8.39 -21.22
N ALA A 86 6.78 9.01 -20.45
CA ALA A 86 6.55 10.45 -20.51
C ALA A 86 7.68 11.29 -19.89
N THR A 87 8.58 10.69 -19.11
CA THR A 87 9.77 11.39 -18.56
C THR A 87 11.00 11.26 -19.46
N ASN A 88 11.09 10.18 -20.25
CA ASN A 88 12.26 9.86 -21.09
C ASN A 88 12.09 10.19 -22.59
N SER A 89 10.87 10.43 -23.07
CA SER A 89 10.65 10.79 -24.47
C SER A 89 10.93 12.27 -24.73
N TYR A 90 11.87 12.54 -25.64
CA TYR A 90 12.27 13.90 -26.09
C TYR A 90 11.20 14.57 -26.99
N GLY A 91 9.93 14.23 -26.80
CA GLY A 91 8.79 14.65 -27.64
C GLY A 91 7.44 14.00 -27.26
N GLY A 92 7.32 13.40 -26.08
CA GLY A 92 6.05 12.88 -25.57
C GLY A 92 5.10 14.00 -25.17
N ASP A 93 3.80 13.74 -25.26
CA ASP A 93 2.76 14.70 -24.89
C ASP A 93 2.78 14.92 -23.36
N ASP A 94 3.24 16.09 -22.90
CA ASP A 94 3.33 16.48 -21.48
C ASP A 94 2.02 16.22 -20.71
N GLY A 95 0.88 16.22 -21.42
CA GLY A 95 -0.44 15.93 -20.87
C GLY A 95 -0.59 14.51 -20.30
N GLU A 96 0.06 13.50 -20.88
CA GLU A 96 -0.06 12.10 -20.45
C GLU A 96 0.68 11.88 -19.11
N ALA A 97 1.90 12.42 -19.00
CA ALA A 97 2.68 12.43 -17.76
C ALA A 97 1.92 13.15 -16.63
N ALA A 98 1.36 14.32 -16.92
CA ALA A 98 0.62 15.12 -15.95
C ALA A 98 -0.62 14.37 -15.46
N ARG A 99 -1.36 13.69 -16.34
CA ARG A 99 -2.54 12.89 -15.97
C ARG A 99 -2.18 11.73 -15.05
N ALA A 100 -1.09 11.01 -15.33
CA ALA A 100 -0.62 9.92 -14.48
C ALA A 100 -0.18 10.43 -13.08
N ARG A 101 0.57 11.54 -13.02
CA ARG A 101 0.97 12.16 -11.75
C ARG A 101 -0.24 12.62 -10.93
N CYS A 102 -1.22 13.26 -11.57
CA CYS A 102 -2.47 13.67 -10.93
C CYS A 102 -3.26 12.47 -10.40
N TRP A 103 -3.31 11.37 -11.15
CA TRP A 103 -3.99 10.16 -10.72
C TRP A 103 -3.33 9.52 -9.47
N LEU A 104 -2.00 9.39 -9.48
CA LEU A 104 -1.27 8.95 -8.28
C LEU A 104 -1.53 9.86 -7.10
N PHE A 105 -1.46 11.17 -7.31
CA PHE A 105 -1.71 12.15 -6.25
C PHE A 105 -3.12 11.99 -5.66
N ILE A 106 -4.14 11.84 -6.50
CA ILE A 106 -5.52 11.58 -6.05
C ILE A 106 -5.59 10.28 -5.25
N SER A 107 -4.99 9.19 -5.73
CA SER A 107 -5.01 7.92 -5.01
C SER A 107 -4.39 8.02 -3.61
N TYR A 108 -3.28 8.76 -3.47
CA TYR A 108 -2.66 9.05 -2.18
C TYR A 108 -3.57 9.90 -1.29
N LEU A 109 -4.19 10.96 -1.83
CA LEU A 109 -5.12 11.78 -1.07
C LEU A 109 -6.32 10.98 -0.56
N VAL A 110 -6.90 10.11 -1.40
CA VAL A 110 -8.01 9.24 -1.01
C VAL A 110 -7.58 8.28 0.09
N ALA A 111 -6.38 7.70 0.01
CA ALA A 111 -5.85 6.82 1.04
C ALA A 111 -5.61 7.53 2.38
N PHE A 112 -4.97 8.71 2.37
CA PHE A 112 -4.80 9.50 3.59
C PHE A 112 -6.13 10.00 4.16
N GLY A 113 -7.07 10.36 3.30
CA GLY A 113 -8.44 10.71 3.70
C GLY A 113 -9.17 9.55 4.36
N ALA A 114 -9.00 8.32 3.87
CA ALA A 114 -9.53 7.12 4.51
C ALA A 114 -8.92 6.87 5.89
N VAL A 115 -7.60 7.00 6.05
CA VAL A 115 -6.94 6.88 7.36
C VAL A 115 -7.44 7.96 8.32
N ALA A 116 -7.51 9.22 7.88
CA ALA A 116 -8.03 10.33 8.69
C ALA A 116 -9.50 10.10 9.09
N GLY A 117 -10.34 9.65 8.16
CA GLY A 117 -11.73 9.28 8.45
C GLY A 117 -11.84 8.11 9.44
N SER A 118 -10.92 7.16 9.40
CA SER A 118 -10.91 6.08 10.38
C SER A 118 -10.46 6.55 11.77
N VAL A 119 -9.54 7.52 11.84
CA VAL A 119 -9.15 8.16 13.11
C VAL A 119 -10.33 8.93 13.71
N THR A 120 -11.11 9.65 12.90
CA THR A 120 -12.29 10.36 13.42
C THR A 120 -13.35 9.39 13.95
N VAL A 121 -13.57 8.24 13.30
CA VAL A 121 -14.44 7.17 13.82
C VAL A 121 -13.92 6.63 15.15
N LEU A 122 -12.61 6.39 15.28
CA LEU A 122 -12.00 5.95 16.54
C LEU A 122 -12.23 6.97 17.67
N ILE A 123 -12.03 8.26 17.39
CA ILE A 123 -12.26 9.34 18.36
C ILE A 123 -13.73 9.36 18.79
N GLN A 124 -14.66 9.24 17.85
CA GLN A 124 -16.10 9.19 18.16
C GLN A 124 -16.43 8.00 19.07
N CYS A 125 -15.91 6.81 18.77
CA CYS A 125 -16.09 5.62 19.60
C CYS A 125 -15.50 5.80 21.00
N ALA A 126 -14.32 6.42 21.11
CA ALA A 126 -13.66 6.71 22.38
C ALA A 126 -14.45 7.73 23.21
N SER A 127 -14.95 8.80 22.59
CA SER A 127 -15.78 9.80 23.28
C SER A 127 -17.13 9.25 23.74
N ALA A 128 -17.72 8.35 22.97
CA ALA A 128 -18.97 7.68 23.33
C ALA A 128 -18.78 6.51 24.32
N SER A 129 -17.53 6.10 24.59
CA SER A 129 -17.22 4.88 25.35
C SER A 129 -17.96 3.63 24.83
N ALA A 130 -18.18 3.57 23.51
CA ALA A 130 -18.94 2.53 22.84
C ALA A 130 -18.23 2.08 21.56
N HIS A 131 -18.34 0.79 21.22
CA HIS A 131 -17.81 0.19 19.99
C HIS A 131 -16.31 0.46 19.70
N LEU A 132 -15.48 0.65 20.74
CA LEU A 132 -14.06 0.98 20.58
C LEU A 132 -13.30 -0.04 19.71
N MET A 133 -13.64 -1.33 19.82
CA MET A 133 -13.03 -2.40 19.03
C MET A 133 -13.31 -2.24 17.52
N VAL A 134 -14.50 -1.74 17.15
CA VAL A 134 -14.85 -1.44 15.76
C VAL A 134 -14.01 -0.28 15.23
N GLY A 135 -13.85 0.79 16.04
CA GLY A 135 -12.99 1.92 15.70
C GLY A 135 -11.51 1.53 15.52
N VAL A 136 -10.99 0.70 16.43
CA VAL A 136 -9.60 0.20 16.35
C VAL A 136 -9.42 -0.73 15.15
N GLY A 137 -10.35 -1.66 14.92
CA GLY A 137 -10.33 -2.56 13.77
C GLY A 137 -10.36 -1.80 12.44
N GLY A 138 -11.19 -0.76 12.33
CA GLY A 138 -11.24 0.12 11.16
C GLY A 138 -9.93 0.89 10.92
N LEU A 139 -9.29 1.39 11.99
CA LEU A 139 -8.03 2.12 11.87
C LEU A 139 -6.88 1.20 11.42
N LEU A 140 -6.80 0.01 12.00
CA LEU A 140 -5.84 -1.00 11.59
C LEU A 140 -6.07 -1.45 10.15
N GLN A 141 -7.34 -1.62 9.74
CA GLN A 141 -7.68 -1.93 8.36
C GLN A 141 -7.13 -0.86 7.40
N CYS A 142 -7.46 0.42 7.62
CA CYS A 142 -7.00 1.50 6.75
C CYS A 142 -5.46 1.63 6.74
N GLY A 143 -4.83 1.50 7.91
CA GLY A 143 -3.37 1.56 8.05
C GLY A 143 -2.66 0.44 7.30
N PHE A 144 -3.08 -0.81 7.48
CA PHE A 144 -2.46 -1.95 6.81
C PHE A 144 -2.70 -1.95 5.30
N ILE A 145 -3.88 -1.52 4.83
CA ILE A 145 -4.15 -1.36 3.40
C ILE A 145 -3.23 -0.30 2.78
N LEU A 146 -3.07 0.86 3.44
CA LEU A 146 -2.17 1.91 2.98
C LEU A 146 -0.71 1.44 2.95
N LEU A 147 -0.26 0.76 4.01
CA LEU A 147 1.10 0.20 4.06
C LEU A 147 1.32 -0.85 2.97
N GLY A 148 0.36 -1.75 2.75
CA GLY A 148 0.42 -2.74 1.68
C GLY A 148 0.51 -2.09 0.30
N GLY A 149 -0.27 -1.04 0.07
CA GLY A 149 -0.23 -0.23 -1.16
C GLY A 149 1.09 0.48 -1.37
N LEU A 150 1.62 1.13 -0.32
CA LEU A 150 2.91 1.80 -0.36
C LEU A 150 4.07 0.83 -0.61
N VAL A 151 4.06 -0.34 0.01
CA VAL A 151 5.08 -1.37 -0.20
C VAL A 151 5.03 -1.90 -1.62
N LEU A 152 3.84 -2.27 -2.11
CA LEU A 152 3.67 -2.74 -3.47
C LEU A 152 4.08 -1.66 -4.47
N TRP A 153 3.70 -0.41 -4.24
CA TRP A 153 4.11 0.71 -5.05
C TRP A 153 5.63 0.96 -4.97
N ALA A 154 6.28 0.87 -3.83
CA ALA A 154 7.72 1.13 -3.71
C ALA A 154 8.58 0.11 -4.48
N PHE A 155 8.21 -1.17 -4.47
CA PHE A 155 9.06 -2.24 -5.00
C PHE A 155 8.56 -2.89 -6.30
N ARG A 156 7.39 -2.53 -6.82
CA ARG A 156 6.88 -3.01 -8.13
C ARG A 156 7.69 -2.41 -9.28
N THR A 157 8.20 -3.25 -10.17
CA THR A 157 8.89 -2.82 -11.40
C THR A 157 7.92 -2.57 -12.54
N GLU A 158 8.28 -1.62 -13.40
CA GLU A 158 7.88 -1.60 -14.82
C GLU A 158 8.53 -2.81 -15.50
N GLN A 159 7.74 -3.62 -16.20
CA GLN A 159 8.31 -4.62 -17.08
C GLN A 159 8.93 -3.84 -18.24
N SER A 160 10.23 -3.62 -18.16
CA SER A 160 11.02 -3.28 -19.34
C SER A 160 10.93 -4.50 -20.25
N ASP A 161 9.97 -4.48 -21.16
CA ASP A 161 9.90 -5.43 -22.27
C ASP A 161 11.25 -5.37 -22.97
N GLY A 162 12.02 -6.45 -22.81
CA GLY A 162 13.34 -6.66 -23.37
C GLY A 162 13.30 -6.86 -24.89
N TYR A 163 12.74 -5.91 -25.63
CA TYR A 163 12.91 -5.80 -27.08
C TYR A 163 13.87 -4.65 -27.39
N GLY A 164 15.14 -4.84 -27.03
CA GLY A 164 16.15 -3.79 -27.21
C GLY A 164 17.60 -4.21 -26.97
N ALA A 165 17.97 -5.48 -27.21
CA ALA A 165 19.38 -5.90 -27.30
C ALA A 165 19.51 -7.20 -28.12
N ILE A 166 19.39 -7.02 -29.45
CA ILE A 166 19.90 -7.82 -30.58
C ILE A 166 20.93 -8.91 -30.25
N TYR A 167 20.60 -10.19 -30.51
CA TYR A 167 21.14 -11.04 -31.60
C TYR A 167 20.09 -12.08 -32.01
#